data_AF-A0A2K8SHA8-F1
#
_entry.id   AF-A0A2K8SHA8-F1
#
_cell.length_a   1.000
_cell.length_b   1.000
_cell.length_c   1.000
_cell.angle_alpha   90.00
_cell.angle_beta   90.00
_cell.angle_gamma   90.00
#
_symmetry.space_group_name_H-M   'P 1'
#
loop_
_entity.id
_entity.type
_entity.pdbx_description
1 polymer ?
#
loop_
_entity_poly.entity_id
_entity_poly.type
_entity_poly.pdbx_seq_one_letter_code
_entity_poly.pdbx_strand_id
1 'polypeptide(L)'
;MALGALIIKEKLGISDRETVEQIKDNPYLQYFIGMSSYSNETPFDASMLVHFRERINAELVNKVNQEMVKKMCLETSSQSTQKKQQHQKKKAVSQKIGEN
;
A
#
# COMPACT_ATOMS: atom_id res chain seq x y z
N MET A 1 12.17 -4.07 1.72
CA MET A 1 13.34 -3.86 0.83
C MET A 1 12.99 -3.99 -0.65
N ALA A 2 12.65 -5.19 -1.16
CA ALA A 2 12.47 -5.44 -2.61
C ALA A 2 11.54 -4.47 -3.35
N LEU A 3 10.29 -4.32 -2.90
CA LEU A 3 9.32 -3.41 -3.53
C LEU A 3 9.81 -1.95 -3.53
N GLY A 4 10.38 -1.50 -2.41
CA GLY A 4 10.91 -0.14 -2.28
C GLY A 4 12.04 0.14 -3.28
N ALA A 5 12.97 -0.81 -3.45
CA ALA A 5 14.04 -0.70 -4.43
C ALA A 5 13.52 -0.61 -5.87
N LEU A 6 12.50 -1.41 -6.23
CA LEU A 6 11.86 -1.33 -7.55
C LEU A 6 11.16 0.01 -7.78
N ILE A 7 10.48 0.55 -6.75
CA ILE A 7 9.85 1.88 -6.83
C ILE A 7 10.88 2.96 -7.08
N ILE A 8 12.00 2.96 -6.33
CA ILE A 8 13.08 3.95 -6.50
C ILE A 8 13.64 3.88 -7.93
N LYS A 9 13.94 2.66 -8.40
CA LYS A 9 14.43 2.45 -9.76
C LYS A 9 13.46 3.02 -10.80
N GLU A 10 12.18 2.67 -10.71
CA GLU A 10 11.16 3.10 -11.68
C GLU A 10 10.94 4.62 -11.65
N LYS A 11 11.02 5.23 -10.47
CA LYS A 11 10.88 6.68 -10.29
C LYS A 11 12.05 7.47 -10.87
N LEU A 12 13.27 6.96 -10.73
CA LEU A 12 14.49 7.64 -11.15
C LEU A 12 14.91 7.28 -12.59
N GLY A 13 14.46 6.15 -13.13
CA GLY A 13 14.78 5.71 -14.50
C GLY A 13 16.25 5.33 -14.70
N ILE A 14 16.94 4.94 -13.63
CA ILE A 14 18.38 4.67 -13.59
C ILE A 14 18.71 3.17 -13.66
N SER A 15 19.99 2.85 -13.85
CA SER A 15 20.47 1.47 -13.89
C SER A 15 20.34 0.75 -12.54
N ASP A 16 20.38 -0.60 -12.56
CA ASP A 16 20.32 -1.40 -11.33
C ASP A 16 21.47 -1.06 -10.37
N ARG A 17 22.69 -0.88 -10.91
CA ARG A 17 23.87 -0.52 -10.11
C ARG A 17 23.75 0.88 -9.52
N GLU A 18 23.31 1.85 -10.33
CA GLU A 18 23.11 3.23 -9.87
C GLU A 18 22.03 3.29 -8.78
N THR A 19 20.97 2.49 -8.89
CA THR A 19 19.92 2.41 -7.86
C THR A 19 20.51 2.00 -6.50
N VAL A 20 21.42 1.02 -6.48
CA VAL A 20 22.06 0.56 -5.25
C VAL A 20 22.96 1.64 -4.63
N GLU A 21 23.75 2.34 -5.44
CA GLU A 21 24.60 3.44 -4.98
C GLU A 21 23.75 4.61 -4.43
N GLN A 22 22.66 4.98 -5.13
CA GLN A 22 21.73 6.01 -4.64
C GLN A 22 21.12 5.65 -3.29
N ILE A 23 20.75 4.38 -3.09
CA ILE A 23 20.22 3.91 -1.80
C ILE A 23 21.30 3.97 -0.72
N LYS A 24 22.54 3.59 -1.04
CA LYS A 24 23.66 3.65 -0.10
C LYS A 24 23.97 5.08 0.34
N ASP A 25 23.98 6.04 -0.58
CA ASP A 25 24.36 7.42 -0.29
C ASP A 25 23.25 8.20 0.44
N ASN A 26 21.99 7.78 0.32
CA ASN A 26 20.85 8.52 0.85
C ASN A 26 20.16 7.81 2.05
N PRO A 27 20.30 8.34 3.28
CA PRO A 27 19.62 7.78 4.46
C PRO A 27 18.11 7.65 4.30
N TYR A 28 17.44 8.59 3.63
CA TYR A 28 15.99 8.54 3.42
C TYR A 28 15.58 7.35 2.56
N LEU A 29 16.38 7.01 1.56
CA LEU A 29 16.11 5.84 0.71
C LEU A 29 16.31 4.54 1.47
N GLN A 30 17.30 4.47 2.38
CA GLN A 30 17.51 3.33 3.26
C GLN A 30 16.31 3.09 4.18
N TYR A 31 15.82 4.14 4.85
CA TYR A 31 14.60 4.04 5.66
C TYR A 31 13.38 3.67 4.83
N PHE A 32 13.26 4.22 3.61
CA PHE A 32 12.16 3.89 2.70
C PHE A 32 12.12 2.41 2.31
N ILE A 33 13.28 1.79 2.07
CA ILE A 33 13.36 0.34 1.79
C ILE A 33 13.19 -0.52 3.05
N GLY A 34 13.07 0.08 4.23
CA GLY A 34 12.79 -0.57 5.50
C GLY A 34 14.02 -0.90 6.34
N MET A 35 15.15 -0.21 6.14
CA MET A 35 16.30 -0.32 7.05
C MET A 35 16.01 0.42 8.36
N SER A 36 16.47 -0.14 9.48
CA SER A 36 16.27 0.45 10.82
C SER A 36 17.26 1.56 11.15
N SER A 37 18.42 1.57 10.49
CA SER A 37 19.48 2.57 10.66
C SER A 37 20.22 2.78 9.34
N TYR A 38 20.84 3.95 9.22
CA TYR A 38 21.73 4.25 8.11
C TYR A 38 23.03 3.42 8.19
N SER A 39 23.48 2.91 7.05
CA SER A 39 24.79 2.29 6.86
C SER A 39 25.40 2.76 5.55
N ASN A 40 26.73 2.95 5.50
CA ASN A 40 27.44 3.31 4.27
C ASN A 40 27.86 2.08 3.45
N GLU A 41 27.24 0.94 3.69
CA GLU A 41 27.46 -0.30 2.93
C GLU A 41 26.35 -0.48 1.90
N THR A 42 26.67 -1.17 0.80
CA THR A 42 25.66 -1.52 -0.21
C THR A 42 24.60 -2.43 0.43
N PRO A 43 23.31 -2.07 0.39
CA PRO A 43 22.26 -2.84 1.08
C PRO A 43 22.04 -4.24 0.47
N PHE A 44 22.32 -4.39 -0.82
CA PHE A 44 22.25 -5.65 -1.57
C PHE A 44 23.05 -5.52 -2.87
N ASP A 45 23.36 -6.66 -3.51
CA ASP A 45 24.01 -6.67 -4.82
C ASP A 45 23.04 -6.29 -5.95
N ALA A 46 23.50 -5.54 -6.94
CA ALA A 46 22.66 -5.07 -8.05
C ALA A 46 21.94 -6.21 -8.80
N SER A 47 22.52 -7.42 -8.86
CA SER A 47 21.86 -8.59 -9.45
C SER A 47 20.56 -8.98 -8.75
N MET A 48 20.39 -8.64 -7.46
CA MET A 48 19.16 -8.92 -6.70
C MET A 48 17.93 -8.19 -7.27
N LEU A 49 18.12 -7.06 -7.96
CA LEU A 49 17.02 -6.34 -8.63
C LEU A 49 16.37 -7.18 -9.73
N VAL A 50 17.11 -8.11 -10.36
CA VAL A 50 16.54 -9.08 -11.32
C VAL A 50 15.55 -9.99 -10.61
N HIS A 51 15.97 -10.62 -9.50
CA HIS A 51 15.11 -11.51 -8.74
C HIS A 51 13.91 -10.79 -8.10
N PHE A 52 14.07 -9.52 -7.72
CA PHE A 52 12.94 -8.73 -7.26
C PHE A 52 11.88 -8.53 -8.34
N ARG A 53 12.29 -8.32 -9.61
CA ARG A 53 11.35 -8.20 -10.73
C ARG A 53 10.67 -9.53 -11.07
N GLU A 54 11.39 -10.64 -10.99
CA GLU A 54 10.82 -11.99 -11.18
C GLU A 54 9.74 -12.27 -10.14
N ARG A 55 10.00 -11.89 -8.88
CA ARG A 55 9.07 -12.11 -7.76
C ARG A 55 7.90 -11.12 -7.73
N ILE A 56 8.14 -9.85 -8.06
CA ILE A 56 7.15 -8.76 -8.06
C ILE A 56 6.88 -8.35 -9.51
N ASN A 57 6.30 -9.28 -10.25
CA ASN A 57 5.96 -9.05 -11.65
C ASN A 57 4.65 -8.25 -11.80
N ALA A 58 4.37 -7.81 -13.03
CA ALA A 58 3.18 -7.02 -13.34
C ALA A 58 1.87 -7.76 -13.00
N GLU A 59 1.83 -9.08 -13.16
CA GLU A 59 0.67 -9.90 -12.82
C GLU A 59 0.34 -9.84 -11.32
N LEU A 60 1.36 -9.99 -10.47
CA LEU A 60 1.20 -9.89 -9.02
C LEU A 60 0.70 -8.49 -8.62
N VAL A 61 1.30 -7.43 -9.19
CA VAL A 61 0.90 -6.05 -8.92
C VAL A 61 -0.55 -5.80 -9.32
N ASN A 62 -0.95 -6.26 -10.50
CA ASN A 62 -2.33 -6.14 -10.97
C ASN A 62 -3.31 -6.92 -10.11
N LYS A 63 -2.95 -8.13 -9.67
CA LYS A 63 -3.78 -8.93 -8.76
C LYS A 63 -4.00 -8.21 -7.43
N VAL A 64 -2.96 -7.61 -6.86
CA VAL A 64 -3.06 -6.81 -5.63
C VAL A 64 -3.97 -5.61 -5.85
N ASN A 65 -3.82 -4.88 -6.96
CA ASN A 65 -4.68 -3.74 -7.30
C ASN A 65 -6.16 -4.15 -7.39
N GLN A 66 -6.46 -5.27 -8.06
CA GLN A 66 -7.82 -5.79 -8.18
C GLN A 66 -8.42 -6.17 -6.82
N GLU A 67 -7.66 -6.86 -5.97
CA GLU A 67 -8.11 -7.23 -4.62
C GLU A 67 -8.35 -6.00 -3.73
N MET A 68 -7.52 -4.96 -3.83
CA MET A 68 -7.74 -3.70 -3.12
C MET A 68 -9.05 -3.03 -3.53
N VAL A 69 -9.31 -2.91 -4.85
CA VAL A 69 -10.55 -2.34 -5.39
C VAL A 69 -11.76 -3.16 -4.95
N LYS A 70 -11.68 -4.49 -5.03
CA LYS A 70 -12.75 -5.39 -4.61
C LYS A 70 -13.10 -5.20 -3.14
N LYS A 71 -12.11 -5.15 -2.24
CA LYS A 71 -12.34 -4.91 -0.80
C LYS A 71 -13.05 -3.58 -0.56
N MET A 72 -12.60 -2.51 -1.22
CA MET A 72 -13.23 -1.18 -1.12
C MET A 72 -14.70 -1.19 -1.57
N CYS A 73 -15.01 -1.88 -2.68
CA CYS A 73 -16.37 -2.03 -3.18
C CYS A 73 -17.28 -2.82 -2.23
N LEU A 74 -16.74 -3.87 -1.59
CA LEU A 74 -17.47 -4.68 -0.61
C LEU A 74 -17.77 -3.86 0.67
N GLU A 75 -16.79 -3.13 1.20
CA GLU A 75 -16.96 -2.28 2.38
C GLU A 75 -17.96 -1.14 2.13
N THR A 76 -17.94 -0.54 0.94
CA THR A 76 -18.89 0.51 0.54
C THR A 76 -20.33 -0.01 0.46
N SER A 77 -20.51 -1.25 0.00
CA SER A 77 -21.83 -1.90 -0.07
C SER A 77 -22.39 -2.22 1.32
N SER A 78 -21.55 -2.67 2.27
CA SER A 78 -21.96 -2.96 3.64
C SER A 78 -22.27 -1.71 4.48
N GLN A 79 -21.62 -0.57 4.20
CA GLN A 79 -21.91 0.72 4.86
C GLN A 79 -23.26 1.31 4.42
N SER A 80 -23.71 1.06 3.19
CA SER A 80 -25.02 1.50 2.70
C SER A 80 -26.19 0.84 3.44
N THR A 81 -26.03 -0.41 3.88
CA THR A 81 -27.04 -1.19 4.60
C THR A 81 -27.17 -0.76 6.07
N GLN A 82 -26.09 -0.29 6.69
CA GLN A 82 -26.10 0.20 8.08
C GLN A 82 -26.66 1.63 8.21
N LYS A 83 -26.44 2.52 7.22
CA LYS A 83 -27.05 3.87 7.22
C LYS A 83 -28.58 3.83 7.05
N LYS A 84 -29.15 2.83 6.35
CA LYS A 84 -30.62 2.67 6.23
C LYS A 84 -31.30 2.19 7.52
N GLN A 85 -30.63 1.40 8.36
CA GLN A 85 -31.21 0.88 9.61
C GLN A 85 -31.24 1.91 10.76
N GLN A 86 -30.30 2.86 10.79
CA GLN A 86 -30.30 3.94 11.81
C GLN A 86 -31.40 4.99 11.56
N HIS A 87 -31.80 5.25 10.31
CA HIS A 87 -32.87 6.22 10.01
C HIS A 87 -34.27 5.68 10.36
N GLN A 88 -34.50 4.36 10.33
CA GLN A 88 -35.80 3.78 10.72
C GLN A 88 -35.97 3.67 12.25
N LYS A 89 -34.91 3.40 13.02
CA LYS A 89 -34.98 3.35 14.49
C LYS A 89 -35.24 4.73 15.14
N LYS A 90 -34.71 5.83 14.58
CA LYS A 90 -34.98 7.19 15.12
C LYS A 90 -36.43 7.65 14.89
N LYS A 91 -37.10 7.21 13.82
CA LYS A 91 -38.51 7.56 13.54
C LYS A 91 -39.49 6.89 14.51
N ALA A 92 -39.22 5.65 14.92
CA ALA A 92 -40.08 4.90 15.84
C ALA A 92 -40.00 5.36 17.31
N VAL A 93 -38.87 5.94 17.73
CA VAL A 93 -38.69 6.44 19.11
C VAL A 93 -39.36 7.79 19.33
N SER A 94 -39.41 8.65 18.31
CA SER A 94 -40.02 9.99 18.44
C SER A 94 -41.56 9.98 18.52
N GLN A 95 -42.23 8.90 18.10
CA GLN A 95 -43.69 8.78 18.15
C GLN A 95 -44.24 8.24 19.48
N LYS A 96 -43.40 7.71 20.38
CA LYS A 96 -43.84 7.11 21.66
C LYS A 96 -43.74 8.04 22.87
N ILE A 97 -43.26 9.28 22.70
CA ILE A 97 -43.03 10.23 23.81
C ILE A 97 -44.14 11.31 23.89
N GLY A 98 -45.08 11.33 22.93
CA GLY A 98 -46.13 12.35 22.84
C GLY A 98 -47.50 11.98 23.42
N GLU A 99 -47.66 10.81 24.04
CA GLU A 99 -48.90 10.38 24.67
C GLU A 99 -48.66 10.10 26.15
N ASN A 100 -48.55 11.17 26.95
CA ASN A 100 -48.89 11.16 28.36
C ASN A 100 -49.21 12.57 28.84
#